data_AF-A0A820DWQ3-F1
#
_entry.id   AF-A0A820DWQ3-F1
#
_cell.length_a   1.000
_cell.length_b   1.000
_cell.length_c   1.000
_cell.angle_alpha   90.00
_cell.angle_beta   90.00
_cell.angle_gamma   90.00
#
_symmetry.space_group_name_H-M   'P 1'
#
loop_
_entity.id
_entity.type
_entity.pdbx_description
1 polymer ?
#
loop_
_entity_poly.entity_id
_entity_poly.type
_entity_poly.pdbx_seq_one_letter_code
_entity_poly.pdbx_strand_id
1 'polypeptide(L)'
;MNPRRSTILKTVPIQQDSLTIYWSLPFHLILIEFKNKNYYLAAIKRTQKRSTTYFTMVKSSDHCANINQLFNKTFVQMHIIRRIKYYHLPCQQYLLNLSCFYDDIDLCFCYNLEKQRLANCFEFNHNMTFDCFGESVCENGGQCFQDSPTCPQRTSCICQLCFYGIRCQFSSNRFGFSLDGILGYYFQPNIDVVHQSSMVKISLALIIVFITIGYINGILSFIAFNNKKICEVGCGLYLLTSSITTLLTTTMFGLKFSILLLAQMKIIANRLFLHI
;
A
#
# COMPACT_ATOMS: atom_id res chain seq x y z
N MET A 1 -24.08 11.23 -20.87
CA MET A 1 -22.76 11.71 -20.40
C MET A 1 -22.03 10.50 -19.85
N ASN A 2 -20.96 10.04 -20.49
CA ASN A 2 -20.20 8.90 -19.99
C ASN A 2 -19.35 9.35 -18.79
N PRO A 3 -19.35 8.60 -17.68
CA PRO A 3 -18.56 8.97 -16.50
C PRO A 3 -17.07 8.87 -16.84
N ARG A 4 -16.30 9.92 -16.53
CA ARG A 4 -14.84 9.89 -16.63
C ARG A 4 -14.30 9.14 -15.40
N ARG A 5 -13.84 7.91 -15.61
CA ARG A 5 -13.21 7.09 -14.57
C ARG A 5 -11.82 7.62 -14.25
N SER A 6 -11.49 7.67 -12.97
CA SER A 6 -10.13 7.83 -12.49
C SER A 6 -9.93 6.91 -11.28
N THR A 7 -8.76 6.29 -11.19
CA THR A 7 -8.49 5.20 -10.26
C THR A 7 -7.34 5.53 -9.32
N ILE A 8 -7.42 5.06 -8.08
CA ILE A 8 -6.29 5.10 -7.14
C ILE A 8 -6.14 3.76 -6.47
N LEU A 9 -4.92 3.25 -6.51
CA LEU A 9 -4.54 2.04 -5.79
C LEU A 9 -4.04 2.41 -4.40
N LYS A 10 -4.55 1.71 -3.39
CA LYS A 10 -4.08 1.81 -2.01
C LYS A 10 -4.05 0.43 -1.38
N THR A 11 -2.97 0.13 -0.68
CA THR A 11 -2.84 -1.04 0.18
C THR A 11 -3.32 -0.70 1.58
N VAL A 12 -4.21 -1.52 2.14
CA VAL A 12 -4.63 -1.39 3.54
C VAL A 12 -3.53 -1.98 4.43
N PRO A 13 -2.92 -1.19 5.34
CA PRO A 13 -1.92 -1.72 6.27
C PRO A 13 -2.53 -2.76 7.21
N ILE A 14 -1.77 -3.80 7.57
CA ILE A 14 -2.23 -4.96 8.37
C ILE A 14 -2.85 -4.56 9.73
N GLN A 15 -2.52 -3.38 10.27
CA GLN A 15 -2.96 -2.89 11.58
C GLN A 15 -3.94 -1.71 11.51
N GLN A 16 -4.46 -1.39 10.32
CA GLN A 16 -5.37 -0.26 10.14
C GLN A 16 -6.64 -0.70 9.42
N ASP A 17 -7.79 -0.48 10.07
CA ASP A 17 -9.12 -0.74 9.48
C ASP A 17 -9.66 0.47 8.70
N SER A 18 -8.89 1.54 8.63
CA SER A 18 -9.27 2.78 7.94
C SER A 18 -8.16 3.27 7.03
N LEU A 19 -8.55 3.88 5.91
CA LEU A 19 -7.66 4.37 4.88
C LEU A 19 -8.07 5.80 4.53
N THR A 20 -7.10 6.73 4.54
CA THR A 20 -7.32 8.09 4.06
C THR A 20 -6.86 8.24 2.62
N ILE A 21 -7.77 8.70 1.75
CA ILE A 21 -7.50 8.97 0.34
C ILE A 21 -7.60 10.47 0.09
N TYR A 22 -6.49 11.06 -0.36
CA TYR A 22 -6.45 12.46 -0.78
C TYR A 22 -6.81 12.57 -2.26
N TRP A 23 -7.90 13.27 -2.53
CA TRP A 23 -8.45 13.41 -3.88
C TRP A 23 -8.73 14.89 -4.19
N SER A 24 -8.24 15.35 -5.33
CA SER A 24 -8.31 16.77 -5.73
C SER A 24 -9.43 17.07 -6.73
N LEU A 25 -9.91 16.06 -7.46
CA LEU A 25 -10.92 16.22 -8.50
C LEU A 25 -12.33 16.04 -7.93
N PRO A 26 -13.35 16.71 -8.48
CA PRO A 26 -14.72 16.41 -8.10
C PRO A 26 -15.09 14.98 -8.53
N PHE A 27 -15.85 14.29 -7.71
CA PHE A 27 -16.36 12.95 -7.98
C PHE A 27 -17.84 12.87 -7.63
N HIS A 28 -18.55 11.99 -8.34
CA HIS A 28 -19.99 11.74 -8.13
C HIS A 28 -20.24 10.35 -7.54
N LEU A 29 -19.31 9.42 -7.75
CA LEU A 29 -19.45 8.02 -7.38
C LEU A 29 -18.08 7.48 -6.97
N ILE A 30 -18.04 6.72 -5.88
CA ILE A 30 -16.84 6.01 -5.41
C ILE A 30 -17.16 4.52 -5.42
N LEU A 31 -16.36 3.77 -6.18
CA LEU A 31 -16.34 2.32 -6.18
C LEU A 31 -15.03 1.83 -5.61
N ILE A 32 -15.11 0.79 -4.80
CA ILE A 32 -13.95 0.08 -4.27
C ILE A 32 -13.94 -1.29 -4.91
N GLU A 33 -12.79 -1.63 -5.49
CA GLU A 33 -12.53 -2.95 -6.05
C GLU A 33 -11.57 -3.69 -5.14
N PHE A 34 -12.01 -4.83 -4.61
CA PHE A 34 -11.16 -5.78 -3.91
C PHE A 34 -10.71 -6.90 -4.86
N LYS A 35 -9.89 -7.81 -4.34
CA LYS A 35 -9.38 -8.98 -5.08
C LYS A 35 -10.51 -9.75 -5.76
N ASN A 36 -10.24 -10.26 -6.96
CA ASN A 36 -11.18 -11.03 -7.81
C ASN A 36 -12.41 -10.24 -8.31
N LYS A 37 -12.26 -8.92 -8.57
CA LYS A 37 -13.35 -8.07 -9.12
C LYS A 37 -14.59 -8.00 -8.21
N ASN A 38 -14.36 -8.02 -6.91
CA ASN A 38 -15.43 -7.78 -5.94
C ASN A 38 -15.61 -6.26 -5.79
N TYR A 39 -16.72 -5.74 -6.30
CA TYR A 39 -17.02 -4.31 -6.31
C TYR A 39 -17.91 -3.93 -5.13
N TYR A 40 -17.63 -2.78 -4.54
CA TYR A 40 -18.43 -2.19 -3.47
C TYR A 40 -18.70 -0.72 -3.79
N LEU A 41 -19.96 -0.31 -3.65
CA LEU A 41 -20.38 1.07 -3.81
C LEU A 41 -20.20 1.82 -2.49
N ALA A 42 -19.09 2.54 -2.35
CA ALA A 42 -18.76 3.25 -1.13
C ALA A 42 -19.54 4.56 -0.98
N ALA A 43 -19.80 5.26 -2.09
CA ALA A 43 -20.41 6.58 -2.03
C ALA A 43 -21.11 7.01 -3.32
N ILE A 44 -22.23 7.73 -3.18
CA ILE A 44 -22.86 8.49 -4.26
C ILE A 44 -23.06 9.93 -3.78
N LYS A 45 -22.58 10.90 -4.56
CA LYS A 45 -22.73 12.33 -4.28
C LYS A 45 -23.58 12.98 -5.37
N ARG A 46 -24.75 13.49 -4.98
CA ARG A 46 -25.69 14.18 -5.88
C ARG A 46 -25.37 15.66 -6.08
N THR A 47 -24.66 16.30 -5.15
CA THR A 47 -24.36 17.74 -5.19
C THR A 47 -22.88 18.04 -5.01
N GLN A 48 -22.34 18.93 -5.83
CA GLN A 48 -20.92 19.29 -5.84
C GLN A 48 -20.58 20.26 -4.69
N LYS A 49 -20.55 19.80 -3.44
CA LYS A 49 -19.98 20.59 -2.33
C LYS A 49 -18.45 20.59 -2.39
N ARG A 50 -17.83 21.78 -2.23
CA ARG A 50 -16.36 21.97 -2.16
C ARG A 50 -15.77 21.27 -0.93
N SER A 51 -14.62 20.62 -1.13
CA SER A 51 -13.65 20.14 -0.14
C SER A 51 -14.20 19.85 1.26
N THR A 52 -14.73 18.64 1.45
CA THR A 52 -15.13 18.10 2.75
C THR A 52 -14.44 16.76 2.98
N THR A 53 -13.90 16.55 4.18
CA THR A 53 -13.52 15.21 4.63
C THR A 53 -14.76 14.33 4.62
N TYR A 54 -14.69 13.22 3.89
CA TYR A 54 -15.82 12.33 3.70
C TYR A 54 -15.48 10.97 4.29
N PHE A 55 -16.16 10.60 5.36
CA PHE A 55 -15.98 9.34 6.05
C PHE A 55 -17.03 8.34 5.56
N THR A 56 -16.58 7.18 5.10
CA THR A 56 -17.45 6.05 4.73
C THR A 56 -16.93 4.77 5.34
N MET A 57 -17.87 3.92 5.76
CA MET A 57 -17.61 2.58 6.23
C MET A 57 -18.21 1.62 5.20
N VAL A 58 -17.37 0.82 4.57
CA VAL A 58 -17.80 -0.18 3.59
C VAL A 58 -18.41 -1.35 4.34
N LYS A 59 -19.67 -1.67 4.02
CA LYS A 59 -20.41 -2.79 4.60
C LYS A 59 -20.65 -3.87 3.56
N SER A 60 -21.04 -5.06 4.02
CA SER A 60 -21.46 -6.15 3.14
C SER A 60 -22.67 -5.80 2.26
N SER A 61 -23.55 -4.90 2.74
CA SER A 61 -24.67 -4.36 1.96
C SER A 61 -24.27 -3.50 0.75
N ASP A 62 -23.03 -3.00 0.75
CA ASP A 62 -22.53 -2.13 -0.30
C ASP A 62 -21.94 -2.95 -1.47
N HIS A 63 -21.88 -4.26 -1.32
CA HIS A 63 -21.39 -5.19 -2.34
C HIS A 63 -22.29 -5.16 -3.58
N CYS A 64 -21.67 -4.99 -4.76
CA CYS A 64 -22.36 -5.06 -6.02
C CYS A 64 -22.49 -6.52 -6.48
N ALA A 65 -23.72 -7.01 -6.58
CA ALA A 65 -23.97 -8.37 -7.05
C ALA A 65 -23.68 -8.51 -8.55
N ASN A 66 -23.24 -9.71 -8.96
CA ASN A 66 -23.14 -10.01 -10.39
C ASN A 66 -24.55 -10.29 -10.95
N ILE A 67 -24.83 -9.86 -12.18
CA ILE A 67 -26.14 -10.05 -12.81
C ILE A 67 -26.58 -11.52 -12.86
N ASN A 68 -25.64 -12.46 -12.92
CA ASN A 68 -25.87 -13.90 -12.89
C ASN A 68 -26.54 -14.39 -11.59
N GLN A 69 -26.40 -13.62 -10.50
CA GLN A 69 -27.01 -13.93 -9.21
C GLN A 69 -28.41 -13.34 -9.08
N LEU A 70 -28.74 -12.34 -9.90
CA LEU A 70 -29.99 -11.58 -9.82
C LEU A 70 -31.05 -12.09 -10.81
N PHE A 71 -30.62 -12.66 -11.93
CA PHE A 71 -31.51 -13.13 -12.99
C PHE A 71 -31.26 -14.59 -13.37
N ASN A 72 -32.28 -15.20 -13.98
CA ASN A 72 -32.18 -16.55 -14.56
C ASN A 72 -31.16 -16.61 -15.71
N LYS A 73 -30.55 -17.78 -15.92
CA LYS A 73 -29.55 -18.00 -16.99
C LYS A 73 -30.04 -17.60 -18.38
N THR A 74 -31.32 -17.85 -18.69
CA THR A 74 -31.93 -17.48 -19.98
C THR A 74 -31.92 -15.98 -20.21
N PHE A 75 -32.07 -15.18 -19.14
CA PHE A 75 -32.03 -13.72 -19.22
C PHE A 75 -30.61 -13.21 -19.48
N VAL A 76 -29.62 -13.74 -18.77
CA VAL A 76 -28.21 -13.37 -18.93
C VAL A 76 -27.75 -13.62 -20.37
N GLN A 77 -28.21 -14.71 -20.99
CA GLN A 77 -27.88 -15.07 -22.37
C GLN A 77 -28.56 -14.17 -23.43
N MET A 78 -29.51 -13.31 -23.05
CA MET A 78 -30.12 -12.39 -23.99
C MET A 78 -29.14 -11.31 -24.47
N HIS A 79 -29.40 -10.79 -25.66
CA HIS A 79 -28.66 -9.66 -26.20
C HIS A 79 -28.74 -8.43 -25.26
N ILE A 80 -27.63 -7.71 -25.10
CA ILE A 80 -27.46 -6.59 -24.15
C ILE A 80 -28.60 -5.56 -24.20
N ILE A 81 -29.02 -5.14 -25.39
CA ILE A 81 -30.13 -4.17 -25.60
C ILE A 81 -31.44 -4.65 -24.96
N ARG A 82 -31.71 -5.96 -24.98
CA ARG A 82 -32.90 -6.52 -24.34
C ARG A 82 -32.72 -6.57 -22.82
N ARG A 83 -31.53 -6.94 -22.35
CA ARG A 83 -31.21 -7.01 -20.91
C ARG A 83 -31.38 -5.65 -20.23
N ILE A 84 -30.84 -4.57 -20.82
CA ILE A 84 -30.87 -3.21 -20.25
C ILE A 84 -32.29 -2.75 -19.92
N LYS A 85 -33.31 -3.13 -20.71
CA LYS A 85 -34.72 -2.77 -20.45
C LYS A 85 -35.23 -3.25 -19.09
N TYR A 86 -34.65 -4.31 -18.55
CA TYR A 86 -35.06 -4.92 -17.29
C TYR A 86 -34.13 -4.60 -16.13
N TYR A 87 -33.08 -3.78 -16.33
CA TYR A 87 -32.10 -3.45 -15.28
C TYR A 87 -32.71 -2.67 -14.12
N HIS A 88 -33.89 -2.08 -14.28
CA HIS A 88 -34.61 -1.46 -13.17
C HIS A 88 -35.27 -2.49 -12.23
N LEU A 89 -35.60 -3.71 -12.68
CA LEU A 89 -36.32 -4.70 -11.87
C LEU A 89 -35.62 -5.11 -10.57
N PRO A 90 -34.30 -5.41 -10.54
CA PRO A 90 -33.61 -5.80 -9.32
C PRO A 90 -33.60 -4.68 -8.28
N CYS A 91 -33.55 -3.43 -8.74
CA CYS A 91 -33.62 -2.26 -7.88
C CYS A 91 -35.02 -2.05 -7.28
N GLN A 92 -36.09 -2.44 -7.98
CA GLN A 92 -37.47 -2.29 -7.49
C GLN A 92 -37.83 -3.35 -6.44
N GLN A 93 -37.15 -4.49 -6.45
CA GLN A 93 -37.42 -5.57 -5.51
C GLN A 93 -36.83 -5.25 -4.12
N TYR A 94 -37.69 -4.71 -3.24
CA TYR A 94 -37.31 -4.16 -1.94
C TYR A 94 -36.61 -5.17 -1.01
N LEU A 95 -36.95 -6.45 -1.12
CA LEU A 95 -36.37 -7.56 -0.33
C LEU A 95 -34.86 -7.71 -0.53
N LEU A 96 -34.34 -7.37 -1.71
CA LEU A 96 -32.91 -7.48 -2.01
C LEU A 96 -32.10 -6.30 -1.45
N ASN A 97 -32.76 -5.18 -1.16
CA ASN A 97 -32.16 -3.90 -0.77
C ASN A 97 -30.84 -3.56 -1.50
N LEU A 98 -30.82 -3.81 -2.81
CA LEU A 98 -29.60 -3.84 -3.62
C LEU A 98 -29.03 -2.44 -3.85
N SER A 99 -27.79 -2.20 -3.47
CA SER A 99 -27.10 -0.92 -3.67
C SER A 99 -26.61 -0.75 -5.12
N CYS A 100 -25.98 -1.79 -5.66
CA CYS A 100 -25.43 -1.83 -7.01
C CYS A 100 -25.36 -3.26 -7.56
N PHE A 101 -25.15 -3.38 -8.87
CA PHE A 101 -24.86 -4.64 -9.55
C PHE A 101 -24.07 -4.38 -10.83
N TYR A 102 -23.52 -5.43 -11.42
CA TYR A 102 -22.76 -5.31 -12.66
C TYR A 102 -22.96 -6.54 -13.56
N ASP A 103 -22.79 -6.36 -14.87
CA ASP A 103 -22.70 -7.44 -15.85
C ASP A 103 -21.29 -7.49 -16.48
N ASP A 104 -21.15 -7.96 -17.72
CA ASP A 104 -19.85 -8.04 -18.39
C ASP A 104 -19.36 -6.68 -18.94
N ILE A 105 -20.25 -5.70 -19.09
CA ILE A 105 -19.97 -4.43 -19.82
C ILE A 105 -20.41 -3.22 -19.00
N ASP A 106 -21.47 -3.32 -18.21
CA ASP A 106 -22.11 -2.24 -17.48
C ASP A 106 -22.00 -2.44 -15.96
N LEU A 107 -21.78 -1.33 -15.26
CA LEU A 107 -21.95 -1.24 -13.82
C LEU A 107 -23.14 -0.33 -13.51
N CYS A 108 -24.03 -0.81 -12.67
CA CYS A 108 -25.28 -0.17 -12.31
C CYS A 108 -25.36 0.12 -10.82
N PHE A 109 -25.92 1.28 -10.46
CA PHE A 109 -26.31 1.58 -9.08
C PHE A 109 -27.80 1.88 -9.00
N CYS A 110 -28.41 1.47 -7.88
CA CYS A 110 -29.82 1.72 -7.62
C CYS A 110 -29.98 3.07 -6.91
N TYR A 111 -30.95 3.87 -7.34
CA TYR A 111 -31.29 5.13 -6.70
C TYR A 111 -32.80 5.33 -6.63
N ASN A 112 -33.25 6.07 -5.63
CA ASN A 112 -34.66 6.42 -5.48
C ASN A 112 -34.94 7.70 -6.30
N LEU A 113 -35.92 7.59 -7.20
CA LEU A 113 -36.54 8.67 -7.94
C LEU A 113 -38.03 8.69 -7.57
N GLU A 114 -38.44 9.69 -6.79
CA GLU A 114 -39.80 9.80 -6.26
C GLU A 114 -40.26 8.52 -5.53
N LYS A 115 -41.20 7.76 -6.10
CA LYS A 115 -41.75 6.50 -5.55
C LYS A 115 -41.16 5.24 -6.19
N GLN A 116 -40.22 5.38 -7.12
CA GLN A 116 -39.62 4.24 -7.83
C GLN A 116 -38.12 4.16 -7.57
N ARG A 117 -37.62 2.95 -7.36
CA ARG A 117 -36.18 2.68 -7.26
C ARG A 117 -35.69 2.19 -8.61
N LEU A 118 -34.84 2.97 -9.25
CA LEU A 118 -34.36 2.75 -10.61
C LEU A 118 -32.87 2.43 -10.62
N ALA A 119 -32.44 1.60 -11.57
CA ALA A 119 -31.03 1.46 -11.91
C ALA A 119 -30.54 2.61 -12.81
N ASN A 120 -29.34 3.11 -12.54
CA ASN A 120 -28.55 3.93 -13.46
C ASN A 120 -27.26 3.19 -13.79
N CYS A 121 -27.02 2.96 -15.08
CA CYS A 121 -25.95 2.10 -15.57
C CYS A 121 -25.01 2.88 -16.48
N PHE A 122 -23.75 2.49 -16.45
CA PHE A 122 -22.72 3.03 -17.33
C PHE A 122 -21.73 1.95 -17.72
N GLU A 123 -21.17 2.10 -18.92
CA GLU A 123 -20.14 1.20 -19.43
C GLU A 123 -18.92 1.21 -18.50
N PHE A 124 -18.46 0.03 -18.14
CA PHE A 124 -17.37 -0.19 -17.22
C PHE A 124 -16.52 -1.38 -17.69
N ASN A 125 -15.32 -1.08 -18.19
CA ASN A 125 -14.38 -2.12 -18.57
C ASN A 125 -13.78 -2.82 -17.33
N HIS A 126 -14.29 -4.01 -17.03
CA HIS A 126 -13.84 -4.88 -15.93
C HIS A 126 -12.45 -5.51 -16.16
N ASN A 127 -11.97 -5.53 -17.40
CA ASN A 127 -10.68 -6.12 -17.81
C ASN A 127 -9.64 -5.06 -18.13
N MET A 128 -9.87 -3.82 -17.70
CA MET A 128 -8.97 -2.72 -17.96
C MET A 128 -7.61 -2.98 -17.31
N THR A 129 -6.60 -3.24 -18.12
CA THR A 129 -5.20 -3.35 -17.70
C THR A 129 -4.50 -2.02 -17.89
N PHE A 130 -3.62 -1.70 -16.95
CA PHE A 130 -2.71 -0.57 -17.06
C PHE A 130 -1.31 -1.13 -17.27
N ASP A 131 -0.69 -0.79 -18.39
CA ASP A 131 0.68 -1.19 -18.73
C ASP A 131 1.66 -0.01 -18.64
N CYS A 132 1.17 1.15 -18.20
CA CYS A 132 1.94 2.40 -18.12
C CYS A 132 2.64 2.74 -19.45
N PHE A 133 1.93 2.54 -20.57
CA PHE A 133 2.43 2.78 -21.93
C PHE A 133 3.67 1.95 -22.28
N GLY A 134 3.84 0.79 -21.64
CA GLY A 134 4.99 -0.09 -21.81
C GLY A 134 6.25 0.36 -21.06
N GLU A 135 6.24 1.54 -20.43
CA GLU A 135 7.36 2.05 -19.63
C GLU A 135 7.09 1.84 -18.14
N SER A 136 7.03 0.57 -17.71
CA SER A 136 6.79 0.28 -16.30
C SER A 136 7.97 0.75 -15.44
N VAL A 137 7.69 1.70 -14.56
CA VAL A 137 8.66 2.21 -13.56
C VAL A 137 8.88 1.21 -12.41
N CYS A 138 8.08 0.13 -12.38
CA CYS A 138 8.09 -0.91 -11.36
C CYS A 138 9.19 -1.94 -11.63
N GLU A 139 9.95 -2.26 -10.58
CA GLU A 139 11.07 -3.19 -10.61
C GLU A 139 10.60 -4.59 -10.16
N ASN A 140 11.45 -5.61 -10.32
CA ASN A 140 11.24 -6.98 -9.85
C ASN A 140 9.89 -7.62 -10.27
N GLY A 141 9.45 -7.37 -11.50
CA GLY A 141 8.20 -7.91 -12.03
C GLY A 141 6.94 -7.31 -11.39
N GLY A 142 7.07 -6.14 -10.72
CA GLY A 142 5.93 -5.39 -10.20
C GLY A 142 5.00 -4.94 -11.32
N GLN A 143 3.69 -5.08 -11.11
CA GLN A 143 2.68 -4.65 -12.07
C GLN A 143 2.45 -3.15 -11.93
N CYS A 144 2.50 -2.42 -13.06
CA CYS A 144 2.25 -0.99 -13.07
C CYS A 144 0.75 -0.69 -13.09
N PHE A 145 0.37 0.37 -12.39
CA PHE A 145 -1.00 0.86 -12.33
C PHE A 145 -0.99 2.38 -12.54
N GLN A 146 -1.98 2.90 -13.27
CA GLN A 146 -2.12 4.33 -13.51
C GLN A 146 -3.54 4.81 -13.25
N ASP A 147 -3.68 6.12 -13.01
CA ASP A 147 -4.95 6.76 -12.66
C ASP A 147 -5.88 7.01 -13.85
N SER A 148 -5.33 7.08 -15.07
CA SER A 148 -6.07 7.38 -16.30
C SER A 148 -5.41 6.71 -17.51
N PRO A 149 -6.18 6.12 -18.44
CA PRO A 149 -5.63 5.49 -19.63
C PRO A 149 -5.09 6.47 -20.68
N THR A 150 -5.63 7.69 -20.75
CA THR A 150 -5.31 8.62 -21.84
C THR A 150 -4.24 9.65 -21.47
N CYS A 151 -4.12 9.97 -20.18
CA CYS A 151 -3.15 10.94 -19.67
C CYS A 151 -2.98 10.67 -18.18
N PRO A 152 -2.05 9.78 -17.79
CA PRO A 152 -1.83 9.43 -16.39
C PRO A 152 -1.09 10.57 -15.69
N GLN A 153 -1.60 11.00 -14.54
CA GLN A 153 -0.89 11.92 -13.66
C GLN A 153 -0.23 11.20 -12.49
N ARG A 154 -0.65 9.98 -12.19
CA ARG A 154 -0.16 9.19 -11.05
C ARG A 154 0.02 7.74 -11.45
N THR A 155 1.20 7.21 -11.17
CA THR A 155 1.51 5.78 -11.32
C THR A 155 1.78 5.15 -9.96
N SER A 156 1.51 3.85 -9.84
CA SER A 156 1.73 3.07 -8.63
C SER A 156 2.08 1.64 -9.00
N CYS A 157 2.88 0.99 -8.16
CA CYS A 157 3.34 -0.38 -8.41
C CYS A 157 2.67 -1.37 -7.46
N ILE A 158 2.15 -2.46 -8.02
CA ILE A 158 1.71 -3.63 -7.27
C ILE A 158 2.88 -4.61 -7.25
N CYS A 159 3.43 -4.84 -6.07
CA CYS A 159 4.60 -5.71 -5.93
C CYS A 159 4.19 -7.18 -5.91
N GLN A 160 5.05 -8.02 -6.49
CA GLN A 160 4.95 -9.46 -6.32
C GLN A 160 5.20 -9.85 -4.87
N LEU A 161 4.82 -11.08 -4.52
CA LEU A 161 5.12 -11.65 -3.21
C LEU A 161 6.61 -11.51 -2.92
N CYS A 162 6.94 -11.15 -1.68
CA CYS A 162 8.30 -10.92 -1.22
C CYS A 162 9.02 -9.71 -1.83
N PHE A 163 8.30 -8.77 -2.44
CA PHE A 163 8.86 -7.48 -2.86
C PHE A 163 8.07 -6.31 -2.27
N TYR A 164 8.74 -5.21 -1.96
CA TYR A 164 8.12 -4.03 -1.35
C TYR A 164 8.85 -2.72 -1.72
N GLY A 165 8.26 -1.60 -1.31
CA GLY A 165 8.70 -0.26 -1.70
C GLY A 165 7.86 0.32 -2.84
N ILE A 166 8.02 1.62 -3.09
CA ILE A 166 7.19 2.39 -4.04
C ILE A 166 7.31 1.86 -5.48
N ARG A 167 8.46 1.28 -5.83
CA ARG A 167 8.74 0.67 -7.13
C ARG A 167 8.96 -0.84 -7.03
N CYS A 168 8.62 -1.47 -5.91
CA CYS A 168 8.92 -2.89 -5.66
C CYS A 168 10.42 -3.21 -5.70
N GLN A 169 11.25 -2.21 -5.36
CA GLN A 169 12.70 -2.30 -5.48
C GLN A 169 13.36 -3.19 -4.43
N PHE A 170 12.71 -3.39 -3.27
CA PHE A 170 13.26 -4.19 -2.17
C PHE A 170 12.69 -5.61 -2.19
N SER A 171 13.49 -6.59 -1.80
CA SER A 171 13.10 -8.00 -1.74
C SER A 171 13.27 -8.56 -0.34
N SER A 172 12.28 -9.31 0.15
CA SER A 172 12.37 -10.10 1.38
C SER A 172 12.89 -11.51 1.16
N ASN A 173 13.09 -11.96 -0.09
CA ASN A 173 13.62 -13.30 -0.39
C ASN A 173 15.10 -13.45 -0.06
N ARG A 174 15.84 -12.33 0.06
CA ARG A 174 17.16 -12.33 0.68
C ARG A 174 16.98 -12.29 2.20
N PHE A 175 16.55 -13.41 2.77
CA PHE A 175 16.70 -13.70 4.20
C PHE A 175 18.19 -13.75 4.55
N GLY A 176 18.82 -12.58 4.68
CA GLY A 176 19.71 -12.39 5.81
C GLY A 176 18.82 -12.09 7.00
N PHE A 177 19.16 -12.57 8.19
CA PHE A 177 18.66 -12.03 9.46
C PHE A 177 19.14 -10.58 9.65
N SER A 178 19.02 -9.74 8.61
CA SER A 178 19.34 -8.34 8.64
C SER A 178 18.10 -7.58 9.08
N LEU A 179 18.35 -6.62 9.95
CA LEU A 179 17.39 -5.70 10.48
C LEU A 179 16.57 -5.00 9.38
N ASP A 180 17.15 -4.84 8.19
CA ASP A 180 16.54 -4.27 6.98
C ASP A 180 15.36 -5.09 6.44
N GLY A 181 15.44 -6.41 6.47
CA GLY A 181 14.38 -7.29 5.97
C GLY A 181 13.20 -7.39 6.93
N ILE A 182 13.48 -7.39 8.24
CA ILE A 182 12.45 -7.47 9.29
C ILE A 182 11.72 -6.14 9.43
N LEU A 183 12.45 -5.03 9.53
CA LEU A 183 11.85 -3.73 9.79
C LEU A 183 11.41 -3.02 8.51
N GLY A 184 12.09 -3.28 7.38
CA GLY A 184 11.86 -2.57 6.12
C GLY A 184 10.41 -2.56 5.64
N TYR A 185 9.69 -3.65 5.90
CA TYR A 185 8.28 -3.79 5.54
C TYR A 185 7.33 -2.97 6.44
N TYR A 186 7.70 -2.77 7.72
CA TYR A 186 6.87 -2.04 8.68
C TYR A 186 7.04 -0.53 8.61
N PHE A 187 8.12 -0.05 7.97
CA PHE A 187 8.34 1.36 7.77
C PHE A 187 7.40 1.94 6.70
N GLN A 188 6.62 2.93 7.11
CA GLN A 188 5.79 3.67 6.16
C GLN A 188 6.60 4.81 5.53
N PRO A 189 6.65 4.91 4.19
CA PRO A 189 7.38 5.97 3.51
C PRO A 189 6.67 7.32 3.66
N ASN A 190 7.44 8.42 3.66
CA ASN A 190 6.95 9.80 3.76
C ASN A 190 6.25 10.19 5.08
N ILE A 191 6.54 9.48 6.17
CA ILE A 191 6.00 9.79 7.49
C ILE A 191 7.16 9.91 8.48
N ASP A 192 7.16 10.99 9.27
CA ASP A 192 8.18 11.24 10.30
C ASP A 192 8.21 10.11 11.34
N VAL A 193 9.37 9.88 11.94
CA VAL A 193 9.61 8.83 12.95
C VAL A 193 8.59 8.87 14.10
N VAL A 194 8.13 10.08 14.48
CA VAL A 194 7.14 10.29 15.54
C VAL A 194 5.76 9.72 15.19
N HIS A 195 5.41 9.65 13.90
CA HIS A 195 4.12 9.17 13.41
C HIS A 195 4.18 7.74 12.84
N GLN A 196 5.35 7.09 12.88
CA GLN A 196 5.51 5.68 12.53
C GLN A 196 4.75 4.75 13.50
N SER A 197 4.55 3.49 13.09
CA SER A 197 3.89 2.46 13.90
C SER A 197 4.61 2.19 15.22
N SER A 198 3.88 1.69 16.22
CA SER A 198 4.43 1.33 17.54
C SER A 198 5.55 0.28 17.45
N MET A 199 5.44 -0.68 16.53
CA MET A 199 6.47 -1.68 16.26
C MET A 199 7.80 -1.04 15.83
N VAL A 200 7.76 -0.06 14.92
CA VAL A 200 8.94 0.66 14.46
C VAL A 200 9.59 1.44 15.61
N LYS A 201 8.81 2.13 16.44
CA LYS A 201 9.32 2.89 17.60
C LYS A 201 10.04 2.01 18.62
N ILE A 202 9.47 0.85 18.96
CA ILE A 202 10.07 -0.08 19.92
C ILE A 202 11.39 -0.63 19.37
N SER A 203 11.40 -1.02 18.09
CA SER A 203 12.62 -1.54 17.45
C SER A 203 13.74 -0.50 17.40
N LEU A 204 13.41 0.75 17.09
CA LEU A 204 14.32 1.90 17.14
C LEU A 204 14.92 2.08 18.54
N ALA A 205 14.09 2.04 19.57
CA ALA A 205 14.56 2.18 20.96
C ALA A 205 15.55 1.06 21.35
N LEU A 206 15.24 -0.19 20.99
CA LEU A 206 16.12 -1.33 21.26
C LEU A 206 17.48 -1.20 20.55
N ILE A 207 17.49 -0.75 19.29
CA ILE A 207 18.72 -0.56 18.52
C ILE A 207 19.61 0.53 19.14
N ILE A 208 19.00 1.65 19.56
CA ILE A 208 19.73 2.72 20.24
C ILE A 208 20.37 2.20 21.52
N VAL A 209 19.65 1.39 22.31
CA VAL A 209 20.19 0.77 23.53
C VAL A 209 21.35 -0.20 23.23
N PHE A 210 21.24 -1.03 22.19
CA PHE A 210 22.33 -1.93 21.80
C PHE A 210 23.58 -1.17 21.37
N ILE A 211 23.42 -0.08 20.60
CA ILE A 211 24.54 0.75 20.16
C ILE A 211 25.20 1.43 21.36
N THR A 212 24.44 2.01 22.29
CA THR A 212 25.01 2.71 23.46
C THR A 212 25.78 1.75 24.36
N ILE A 213 25.22 0.57 24.68
CA ILE A 213 25.91 -0.46 25.45
C ILE A 213 27.19 -0.92 24.75
N GLY A 214 27.13 -1.14 23.43
CA GLY A 214 28.29 -1.52 22.62
C GLY A 214 29.42 -0.50 22.65
N TYR A 215 29.10 0.80 22.54
CA TYR A 215 30.10 1.87 22.64
C TYR A 215 30.69 2.00 24.04
N ILE A 216 29.87 1.95 25.09
CA ILE A 216 30.33 2.02 26.47
C ILE A 216 31.34 0.89 26.73
N ASN A 217 30.96 -0.37 26.42
CA ASN A 217 31.83 -1.52 26.62
C ASN A 217 33.12 -1.44 25.77
N GLY A 218 33.02 -1.01 24.52
CA GLY A 218 34.16 -0.84 23.62
C GLY A 218 35.17 0.19 24.13
N ILE A 219 34.69 1.37 24.56
CA ILE A 219 35.54 2.46 25.08
C ILE A 219 36.18 2.08 26.41
N LEU A 220 35.42 1.51 27.36
CA LEU A 220 35.97 1.07 28.65
C LEU A 220 37.05 -0.01 28.46
N SER A 221 36.79 -0.98 27.58
CA SER A 221 37.77 -2.03 27.26
C SER A 221 39.02 -1.44 26.60
N PHE A 222 38.85 -0.53 25.65
CA PHE A 222 39.97 0.15 25.00
C PHE A 222 40.84 0.90 26.01
N ILE A 223 40.24 1.68 26.91
CA ILE A 223 40.97 2.42 27.95
C ILE A 223 41.71 1.44 28.88
N ALA A 224 41.06 0.37 29.33
CA ALA A 224 41.64 -0.59 30.25
C ALA A 224 42.87 -1.31 29.66
N PHE A 225 42.77 -1.75 28.40
CA PHE A 225 43.81 -2.55 27.74
C PHE A 225 44.86 -1.73 27.00
N ASN A 226 44.75 -0.40 26.95
CA ASN A 226 45.79 0.48 26.40
C ASN A 226 47.00 0.68 27.34
N ASN A 227 46.98 0.05 28.52
CA ASN A 227 48.09 0.11 29.48
C ASN A 227 49.27 -0.78 29.04
N LYS A 228 50.46 -0.19 28.92
CA LYS A 228 51.69 -0.87 28.48
C LYS A 228 52.02 -2.15 29.27
N LYS A 229 51.76 -2.16 30.59
CA LYS A 229 52.01 -3.32 31.47
C LYS A 229 51.14 -4.53 31.14
N ILE A 230 49.95 -4.32 30.58
CA ILE A 230 48.99 -5.40 30.31
C ILE A 230 49.24 -5.99 28.91
N CYS A 231 49.77 -5.18 27.99
CA CYS A 231 50.16 -5.59 26.64
C CYS A 231 51.47 -6.39 26.54
N GLU A 232 52.19 -6.60 27.65
CA GLU A 232 53.38 -7.46 27.69
C GLU A 232 53.03 -8.95 27.53
N VAL A 233 51.80 -9.33 27.87
CA VAL A 233 51.28 -10.70 27.71
C VAL A 233 50.40 -10.76 26.47
N GLY A 234 50.54 -11.80 25.65
CA GLY A 234 49.76 -11.96 24.40
C GLY A 234 48.24 -11.86 24.56
N CYS A 235 47.72 -12.14 25.75
CA CYS A 235 46.31 -11.95 26.11
C CYS A 235 45.86 -10.48 26.08
N GLY A 236 46.70 -9.54 26.52
CA GLY A 236 46.39 -8.11 26.50
C GLY A 236 46.27 -7.55 25.08
N LEU A 237 47.14 -8.01 24.17
CA LEU A 237 47.09 -7.64 22.75
C LEU A 237 45.84 -8.20 22.05
N TYR A 238 45.41 -9.41 22.42
CA TYR A 238 44.16 -10.01 21.94
C TYR A 238 42.92 -9.22 22.41
N LEU A 239 42.88 -8.80 23.68
CA LEU A 239 41.74 -8.03 24.21
C LEU A 239 41.69 -6.61 23.63
N LEU A 240 42.84 -5.98 23.40
CA LEU A 240 42.92 -4.69 22.72
C LEU A 240 42.41 -4.78 21.28
N THR A 241 42.90 -5.75 20.50
CA THR A 241 42.41 -5.98 19.14
C THR A 241 40.92 -6.31 19.11
N SER A 242 40.43 -7.12 20.06
CA SER A 242 39.00 -7.36 20.22
C SER A 242 38.22 -6.06 20.46
N SER A 243 38.67 -5.17 21.37
CA SER A 243 38.00 -3.88 21.61
C SER A 243 37.92 -2.97 20.38
N ILE A 244 38.97 -3.00 19.53
CA ILE A 244 38.98 -2.24 18.28
C ILE A 244 37.97 -2.85 17.29
N THR A 245 37.93 -4.18 17.19
CA THR A 245 36.94 -4.85 16.32
C THR A 245 35.51 -4.63 16.79
N THR A 246 35.23 -4.59 18.10
CA THR A 246 33.89 -4.31 18.62
C THR A 246 33.46 -2.88 18.32
N LEU A 247 34.35 -1.89 18.48
CA LEU A 247 34.09 -0.49 18.06
C LEU A 247 33.85 -0.37 16.54
N LEU A 248 34.61 -1.09 15.71
CA LEU A 248 34.42 -1.09 14.25
C LEU A 248 33.09 -1.75 13.85
N THR A 249 32.72 -2.86 14.48
CA THR A 249 31.45 -3.55 14.16
C THR A 249 30.23 -2.75 14.63
N THR A 250 30.27 -2.11 15.81
CA THR A 250 29.17 -1.25 16.30
C THR A 250 29.00 0.00 15.45
N THR A 251 30.10 0.62 14.99
CA THR A 251 30.04 1.76 14.05
C THR A 251 29.44 1.36 12.70
N MET A 252 29.86 0.24 12.11
CA MET A 252 29.30 -0.28 10.85
C MET A 252 27.80 -0.57 10.96
N PHE A 253 27.36 -1.22 12.05
CA PHE A 253 25.96 -1.50 12.30
C PHE A 253 25.12 -0.22 12.44
N GLY A 254 25.62 0.78 13.19
CA GLY A 254 24.96 2.07 13.35
C GLY A 254 24.82 2.83 12.03
N LEU A 255 25.88 2.88 11.22
CA LEU A 255 25.86 3.50 9.89
C LEU A 255 24.82 2.85 8.99
N LYS A 256 24.83 1.51 8.89
CA LYS A 256 23.87 0.76 8.07
C LYS A 256 22.43 1.07 8.45
N PHE A 257 22.15 1.12 9.75
CA PHE A 257 20.82 1.47 10.25
C PHE A 257 20.41 2.92 9.91
N SER A 258 21.32 3.89 10.08
CA SER A 258 21.06 5.28 9.71
C SER A 258 20.75 5.43 8.23
N ILE A 259 21.46 4.69 7.36
CA ILE A 259 21.23 4.70 5.91
C ILE A 259 19.82 4.19 5.59
N LEU A 260 19.40 3.08 6.20
CA LEU A 260 18.06 2.52 6.01
C LEU A 260 16.97 3.52 6.40
N LEU A 261 17.11 4.18 7.54
CA LEU A 261 16.14 5.17 8.03
C LEU A 261 16.04 6.36 7.08
N LEU A 262 17.19 6.90 6.65
CA LEU A 262 17.25 8.03 5.72
C LEU A 262 16.68 7.68 4.33
N ALA A 263 16.87 6.45 3.87
CA ALA A 263 16.31 5.95 2.61
C ALA A 263 14.78 5.91 2.65
N GLN A 264 14.20 5.46 3.76
CA GLN A 264 12.75 5.31 3.90
C GLN A 264 12.02 6.64 4.13
N MET A 265 12.69 7.60 4.76
CA MET A 265 12.20 8.98 4.88
C MET A 265 12.33 9.78 3.57
N LYS A 266 12.83 9.17 2.47
CA LYS A 266 13.10 9.82 1.17
C LYS A 266 14.05 11.02 1.24
N ILE A 267 14.91 11.09 2.25
CA ILE A 267 15.94 12.13 2.33
C ILE A 267 17.07 11.79 1.34
N ILE A 268 17.40 10.50 1.18
CA ILE A 268 18.39 10.03 0.21
C ILE A 268 17.68 9.60 -1.08
N ALA A 269 17.84 10.41 -2.13
CA ALA A 269 17.30 10.13 -3.47
C ALA A 269 18.30 9.38 -4.39
N ASN A 270 19.57 9.28 -4.00
CA ASN A 270 20.64 8.81 -4.89
C ASN A 270 20.78 7.27 -4.85
N ARG A 271 20.57 6.61 -6.00
CA ARG A 271 20.43 5.14 -6.13
C ARG A 271 21.71 4.36 -5.94
N LEU A 272 22.86 4.94 -6.32
CA LEU A 272 24.17 4.30 -6.18
C LEU A 272 24.49 3.95 -4.72
N PHE A 273 23.91 4.68 -3.78
CA PHE A 273 24.14 4.50 -2.36
C PHE A 273 23.28 3.40 -1.71
N LEU A 274 22.18 3.00 -2.35
CA LEU A 274 21.26 1.95 -1.84
C LEU A 274 21.64 0.54 -2.29
N HIS A 275 22.65 0.43 -3.17
CA HIS A 275 23.11 -0.81 -3.76
C HIS A 275 24.43 -1.33 -3.17
N ILE A 276 24.97 -0.60 -2.19
CA ILE A 276 26.15 -0.92 -1.37
C ILE A 276 25.66 -1.44 -0.02
#